data_AF-A0A954R9M6-F1
#
_entry.id   AF-A0A954R9M6-F1
#
_cell.length_a   1.000
_cell.length_b   1.000
_cell.length_c   1.000
_cell.angle_alpha   90.00
_cell.angle_beta   90.00
_cell.angle_gamma   90.00
#
_symmetry.space_group_name_H-M   'P 1'
#
loop_
_entity.id
_entity.type
_entity.pdbx_description
1 polymer ?
#
loop_
_entity_poly.entity_id
_entity_poly.type
_entity_poly.pdbx_seq_one_letter_code
_entity_poly.pdbx_strand_id
1 'polypeptide(L)'
;ERGRYIVHQVAMCVICHTPKDAAGNLDQTRLLRGGPIPVRGPTADSDWAFHAPQLAGLPGWEDDAVVTLLMTGHRPNGKAPRPPMPPFRFQQEDARAVVDYLKSLN
;
A
#
# COMPACT_ATOMS: atom_id res chain seq x y z
N GLU A 1 -15.80 2.59 -7.01
CA GLU A 1 -16.10 1.88 -5.74
C GLU A 1 -15.24 0.64 -5.47
N ARG A 2 -15.05 -0.25 -6.46
CA ARG A 2 -14.25 -1.49 -6.30
C ARG A 2 -12.85 -1.27 -5.71
N GLY A 3 -12.09 -0.30 -6.22
CA GLY A 3 -10.77 0.04 -5.70
C GLY A 3 -10.76 0.43 -4.23
N ARG A 4 -11.72 1.27 -3.82
CA ARG A 4 -11.92 1.65 -2.42
C ARG A 4 -12.18 0.40 -1.57
N TYR A 5 -13.07 -0.49 -2.01
CA TYR A 5 -13.36 -1.72 -1.29
C TYR A 5 -12.11 -2.60 -1.12
N ILE A 6 -11.31 -2.76 -2.18
CA ILE A 6 -10.06 -3.52 -2.10
C ILE A 6 -9.09 -2.88 -1.10
N VAL A 7 -8.83 -1.57 -1.25
CA VAL A 7 -7.88 -0.83 -0.41
C VAL A 7 -8.27 -0.83 1.07
N HIS A 8 -9.57 -0.75 1.37
CA HIS A 8 -10.06 -0.61 2.73
C HIS A 8 -10.41 -1.92 3.41
N GLN A 9 -10.79 -2.98 2.68
CA GLN A 9 -11.45 -4.16 3.26
C GLN A 9 -10.83 -5.49 2.83
N VAL A 10 -10.25 -5.58 1.63
CA VAL A 10 -9.70 -6.85 1.11
C VAL A 10 -8.19 -6.92 1.30
N ALA A 11 -7.48 -5.93 0.76
CA ALA A 11 -6.03 -5.83 0.80
C ALA A 11 -5.52 -5.05 2.03
N MET A 12 -6.42 -4.36 2.72
CA MET A 12 -6.17 -3.63 3.97
C MET A 12 -4.99 -2.65 3.89
N CYS A 13 -4.75 -2.04 2.72
CA CYS A 13 -3.65 -1.09 2.51
C CYS A 13 -3.72 0.08 3.51
N VAL A 14 -4.94 0.49 3.89
CA VAL A 14 -5.19 1.55 4.87
C VAL A 14 -4.56 1.31 6.23
N ILE A 15 -4.35 0.06 6.64
CA ILE A 15 -3.79 -0.28 7.97
C ILE A 15 -2.32 0.10 8.08
N CYS A 16 -1.56 -0.10 7.00
CA CYS A 16 -0.12 0.18 6.98
C CYS A 16 0.18 1.57 6.41
N HIS A 17 -0.60 2.03 5.44
CA HIS A 17 -0.32 3.27 4.71
C HIS A 17 -1.08 4.49 5.22
N THR A 18 -1.78 4.41 6.35
CA THR A 18 -2.38 5.57 7.03
C THR A 18 -1.73 5.72 8.40
N PRO A 19 -1.27 6.92 8.80
CA PRO A 19 -0.67 7.11 10.11
C PRO A 19 -1.74 6.93 11.20
N LYS A 20 -1.28 6.65 12.42
CA LYS A 20 -2.16 6.55 13.58
C LYS A 20 -2.20 7.86 14.38
N ASP A 21 -3.36 8.16 14.95
CA ASP A 21 -3.54 9.25 15.90
C ASP A 21 -3.00 8.89 17.30
N ALA A 22 -3.11 9.82 18.25
CA ALA A 22 -2.66 9.62 19.62
C ALA A 22 -3.41 8.50 20.36
N ALA A 23 -4.62 8.14 19.91
CA ALA A 23 -5.41 7.03 20.46
C ALA A 23 -5.10 5.69 19.76
N GLY A 24 -4.23 5.68 18.74
CA GLY A 24 -3.86 4.49 17.99
C GLY A 24 -4.82 4.11 16.86
N ASN A 25 -5.82 4.95 16.58
CA ASN A 25 -6.75 4.78 15.46
C ASN A 25 -6.10 5.28 14.15
N LEU A 26 -6.63 4.86 13.01
CA LEU A 26 -6.21 5.43 11.73
C LEU A 26 -6.63 6.90 11.67
N ASP A 27 -5.66 7.79 11.47
CA ASP A 27 -5.88 9.21 11.30
C ASP A 27 -6.51 9.49 9.93
N GLN A 28 -7.83 9.68 9.93
CA GLN A 28 -8.62 9.89 8.70
C GLN A 28 -8.25 11.20 7.99
N THR A 29 -7.68 12.19 8.69
CA THR A 29 -7.23 13.45 8.07
C THR A 29 -5.99 13.26 7.19
N ARG A 30 -5.28 12.14 7.38
CA ARG A 30 -4.08 11.74 6.63
C ARG A 30 -4.25 10.37 5.99
N LEU A 31 -5.48 10.03 5.58
CA LEU A 31 -5.82 8.75 4.94
C LEU A 31 -4.84 8.44 3.80
N LEU A 32 -4.19 7.28 3.86
CA LEU A 32 -3.26 6.77 2.83
C LEU A 32 -2.05 7.69 2.55
N ARG A 33 -1.68 8.59 3.47
CA ARG A 33 -0.51 9.49 3.37
C ARG A 33 0.80 8.89 3.93
N GLY A 34 0.84 7.58 4.18
CA GLY A 34 2.01 6.87 4.69
C GLY A 34 2.14 6.94 6.20
N GLY A 35 3.07 6.17 6.77
CA GLY A 35 3.22 6.11 8.21
C GLY A 35 4.20 5.04 8.70
N PRO A 36 4.53 5.05 10.00
CA PRO A 36 5.32 3.99 10.60
C PRO A 36 4.59 2.65 10.50
N ILE A 37 5.32 1.59 10.17
CA ILE A 37 4.76 0.22 10.12
C ILE A 37 4.41 -0.21 11.56
N PRO A 38 3.17 -0.68 11.84
CA PRO A 38 2.71 -0.95 13.20
C PRO A 38 3.19 -2.29 13.76
N VAL A 39 4.03 -3.01 13.03
CA VAL A 39 4.54 -4.35 13.37
C VAL A 39 6.05 -4.40 13.24
N ARG A 40 6.71 -5.10 14.17
CA ARG A 40 8.17 -5.27 14.16
C ARG A 40 8.57 -6.44 13.26
N GLY A 41 9.77 -6.36 12.70
CA GLY A 41 10.37 -7.47 11.98
C GLY A 41 10.61 -8.67 12.90
N PRO A 42 10.67 -9.88 12.34
CA PRO A 42 10.84 -11.11 13.12
C PRO A 42 12.21 -11.18 13.80
N THR A 43 13.23 -10.56 13.19
CA THR A 43 14.62 -10.53 13.68
C THR A 43 15.25 -9.15 13.44
N ALA A 44 16.32 -8.84 14.17
CA ALA A 44 17.03 -7.55 14.06
C ALA A 44 17.72 -7.33 12.71
N ASP A 45 18.09 -8.41 12.02
CA ASP A 45 18.77 -8.43 10.72
C ASP A 45 17.82 -8.55 9.51
N SER A 46 16.51 -8.64 9.75
CA SER A 46 15.52 -8.73 8.66
C SER A 46 15.47 -7.45 7.82
N ASP A 47 15.29 -7.59 6.50
CA ASP A 47 15.08 -6.46 5.58
C ASP A 47 13.65 -5.88 5.69
N TRP A 48 13.23 -5.56 6.91
CA TRP A 48 11.89 -5.12 7.26
C TRP A 48 11.69 -3.63 6.97
N ALA A 49 10.55 -3.28 6.40
CA ALA A 49 10.13 -1.90 6.26
C ALA A 49 9.73 -1.33 7.62
N PHE A 50 10.30 -0.19 7.98
CA PHE A 50 9.91 0.57 9.18
C PHE A 50 8.89 1.68 8.86
N HIS A 51 8.73 2.01 7.58
CA HIS A 51 7.82 3.04 7.12
C HIS A 51 7.14 2.63 5.80
N ALA A 52 5.83 2.81 5.74
CA ALA A 52 5.03 2.67 4.53
C ALA A 52 4.93 4.02 3.81
N PRO A 53 5.19 4.08 2.50
CA PRO A 53 5.09 5.33 1.73
C PRO A 53 3.64 5.79 1.59
N GLN A 54 3.44 7.05 1.22
CA GLN A 54 2.15 7.57 0.77
C GLN A 54 1.65 6.81 -0.46
N LEU A 55 0.37 6.44 -0.45
CA LEU A 55 -0.35 5.87 -1.60
C LEU A 55 -1.32 6.85 -2.23
N ALA A 56 -1.92 7.76 -1.46
CA ALA A 56 -2.82 8.78 -1.99
C ALA A 56 -2.12 9.61 -3.08
N GLY A 57 -2.70 9.67 -4.27
CA GLY A 57 -2.14 10.35 -5.44
C GLY A 57 -0.98 9.63 -6.13
N LEU A 58 -0.53 8.47 -5.62
CA LEU A 58 0.58 7.67 -6.19
C LEU A 58 1.85 8.49 -6.53
N PRO A 59 2.40 9.29 -5.61
CA PRO A 59 3.51 10.19 -5.91
C PRO A 59 4.75 9.41 -6.38
N GLY A 60 5.27 9.78 -7.56
CA GLY A 60 6.48 9.17 -8.13
C GLY A 60 6.30 7.76 -8.69
N TRP A 61 5.06 7.32 -8.90
CA TRP A 61 4.74 6.06 -9.55
C TRP A 61 3.96 6.27 -10.84
N GLU A 62 4.38 5.57 -11.89
CA GLU A 62 3.56 5.37 -13.08
C GLU A 62 2.47 4.33 -12.80
N ASP A 63 1.27 4.57 -13.32
CA ASP A 63 0.09 3.71 -13.10
C ASP A 63 0.38 2.23 -13.43
N ASP A 64 0.98 1.97 -14.60
CA ASP A 64 1.29 0.60 -15.05
C ASP A 64 2.35 -0.10 -14.19
N ALA A 65 3.24 0.67 -13.55
CA ALA A 65 4.19 0.13 -12.61
C ALA A 65 3.49 -0.34 -11.32
N VAL A 66 2.48 0.39 -10.86
CA VAL A 66 1.65 -0.01 -9.72
C VAL A 66 0.78 -1.21 -10.08
N VAL A 67 0.17 -1.22 -11.26
CA VAL A 67 -0.59 -2.38 -11.76
C VAL A 67 0.29 -3.63 -11.78
N THR A 68 1.49 -3.53 -12.34
CA THR A 68 2.46 -4.64 -12.40
C THR A 68 2.81 -5.16 -11.00
N LEU A 69 3.06 -4.25 -10.05
CA LEU A 69 3.32 -4.60 -8.65
C LEU A 69 2.15 -5.36 -8.02
N LEU A 70 0.92 -4.89 -8.22
CA LEU A 70 -0.28 -5.50 -7.62
C LEU A 70 -0.66 -6.85 -8.25
N MET A 71 -0.35 -7.04 -9.54
CA MET A 71 -0.61 -8.30 -10.23
C MET A 71 0.43 -9.38 -9.97
N THR A 72 1.71 -8.99 -9.87
CA THR A 72 2.83 -9.95 -9.84
C THR A 72 3.48 -10.08 -8.47
N GLY A 73 3.24 -9.11 -7.57
CA GLY A 73 3.94 -8.96 -6.31
C GLY A 73 5.35 -8.40 -6.47
N HIS A 74 5.75 -7.97 -7.66
CA HIS A 74 7.09 -7.46 -7.95
C HIS A 74 7.00 -6.13 -8.72
N ARG A 75 7.91 -5.23 -8.41
CA ARG A 75 8.09 -3.99 -9.18
C ARG A 75 8.52 -4.34 -10.62
N PRO A 76 8.39 -3.42 -11.59
CA PRO A 76 8.84 -3.65 -12.96
C PRO A 76 10.31 -4.07 -13.09
N ASN A 77 11.16 -3.67 -12.13
CA ASN A 77 12.57 -4.07 -12.07
C ASN A 77 12.80 -5.45 -11.40
N GLY A 78 11.74 -6.22 -11.15
CA GLY A 78 11.78 -7.56 -10.54
C GLY A 78 11.92 -7.58 -9.02
N LYS A 79 12.11 -6.44 -8.34
CA LYS A 79 12.24 -6.43 -6.87
C LYS A 79 10.88 -6.57 -6.20
N ALA A 80 10.79 -7.46 -5.20
CA ALA A 80 9.63 -7.57 -4.32
C ALA A 80 9.52 -6.34 -3.40
N PRO A 81 8.31 -6.00 -2.90
CA PRO A 81 8.17 -5.06 -1.80
C PRO A 81 8.82 -5.64 -0.54
N ARG A 82 9.36 -4.74 0.30
CA ARG A 82 9.94 -5.15 1.59
C ARG A 82 8.83 -5.65 2.52
N PRO A 83 9.06 -6.73 3.30
CA PRO A 83 8.14 -7.14 4.35
C PRO A 83 7.83 -5.99 5.33
N PRO A 84 6.62 -5.91 5.93
CA PRO A 84 5.55 -6.91 5.92
C PRO A 84 4.63 -6.87 4.70
N MET A 85 4.87 -6.01 3.71
CA MET A 85 3.94 -5.87 2.60
C MET A 85 3.85 -7.19 1.81
N PRO A 86 2.65 -7.79 1.67
CA PRO A 86 2.51 -9.06 0.98
C PRO A 86 2.66 -8.87 -0.54
N PRO A 87 3.21 -9.86 -1.26
CA PRO A 87 3.20 -9.86 -2.71
C PRO A 87 1.79 -10.21 -3.22
N PHE A 88 1.05 -9.21 -3.70
CA PHE A 88 -0.30 -9.40 -4.23
C PHE A 88 -0.30 -10.12 -5.58
N ARG A 89 -1.45 -10.72 -5.91
CA ARG A 89 -1.73 -11.42 -7.18
C ARG A 89 -3.11 -11.05 -7.72
N PHE A 90 -3.37 -9.75 -7.84
CA PHE A 90 -4.67 -9.27 -8.33
C PHE A 90 -4.87 -9.57 -9.81
N GLN A 91 -6.13 -9.74 -10.20
CA GLN A 91 -6.51 -9.64 -11.60
C GLN A 91 -6.26 -8.21 -12.10
N GLN A 92 -6.08 -8.05 -13.41
CA GLN A 92 -5.83 -6.75 -14.03
C GLN A 92 -6.85 -5.70 -13.57
N GLU A 93 -8.15 -6.02 -13.69
CA GLU A 93 -9.25 -5.11 -13.36
C GLU A 93 -9.18 -4.60 -11.92
N ASP A 94 -8.81 -5.48 -10.96
CA ASP A 94 -8.67 -5.14 -9.55
C ASP A 94 -7.48 -4.21 -9.30
N ALA A 95 -6.35 -4.51 -9.94
CA ALA A 95 -5.16 -3.68 -9.86
C ALA A 95 -5.43 -2.26 -10.40
N ARG A 96 -6.16 -2.13 -11.52
CA ARG A 96 -6.52 -0.81 -12.09
C ARG A 96 -7.51 -0.09 -11.20
N ALA A 97 -8.53 -0.78 -10.69
CA ALA A 97 -9.50 -0.19 -9.79
C ALA A 97 -8.82 0.39 -8.53
N VAL A 98 -7.82 -0.32 -7.98
CA VAL A 98 -6.99 0.19 -6.86
C VAL A 98 -6.24 1.45 -7.28
N VAL A 99 -5.56 1.45 -8.43
CA VAL A 99 -4.83 2.63 -8.95
C VAL A 99 -5.76 3.82 -9.11
N ASP A 100 -6.92 3.65 -9.77
CA ASP A 100 -7.90 4.71 -9.97
C ASP A 100 -8.38 5.32 -8.64
N TYR A 101 -8.67 4.45 -7.66
CA TYR A 101 -9.07 4.92 -6.34
C TYR A 101 -7.94 5.71 -5.66
N LEU A 102 -6.70 5.21 -5.66
CA LEU A 102 -5.57 5.88 -5.03
C LEU A 102 -5.28 7.24 -5.68
N LYS A 103 -5.41 7.35 -7.01
CA LYS A 103 -5.30 8.63 -7.75
C LYS A 103 -6.38 9.63 -7.39
N SER A 104 -7.60 9.16 -7.11
CA SER A 104 -8.73 10.03 -6.74
C SER A 104 -8.56 10.74 -5.39
N LEU A 105 -7.58 10.34 -4.58
CA LEU A 105 -7.30 10.90 -3.24
C LEU A 105 -6.26 12.03 -3.25
N ASN A 106 -5.88 12.53 -4.43
CA ASN A 106 -4.83 13.54 -4.55
C ASN A 106 -5.32 14.92 -4.12
#